data_AF-A0A0V7Z5T5-F1
#
_entry.id   AF-A0A0V7Z5T5-F1
#
_cell.length_a   1.000
_cell.length_b   1.000
_cell.length_c   1.000
_cell.angle_alpha   90.00
_cell.angle_beta   90.00
_cell.angle_gamma   90.00
#
_symmetry.space_group_name_H-M   'P 1'
#
loop_
_entity.id
_entity.type
_entity.pdbx_description
1 polymer ?
#
loop_
_entity_poly.entity_id
_entity_poly.type
_entity_poly.pdbx_seq_one_letter_code
_entity_poly.pdbx_strand_id
1 'polypeptide(L)'
;MRTIILATVAAAIVGGNAAALVLLAVQDAGATPATPAASKLGDLSKFRAIVVEVKALADRDDLPAAKARIKDLELSWDGAEAGLRPRAAVDWHVVDKAIDGALDALRASPPDPVTCRRAVDELLAVIDRMQVA
;
A
#
# COMPACT_ATOMS: atom_id res chain seq x y z
N MET A 1 13.48 23.12 12.93
CA MET A 1 13.26 24.34 13.73
C MET A 1 11.83 24.82 13.44
N ARG A 2 10.98 24.82 14.47
CA ARG A 2 9.56 25.25 14.40
C ARG A 2 9.51 26.76 14.51
N THR A 3 8.92 27.44 13.53
CA THR A 3 8.50 28.84 13.68
C THR A 3 6.99 28.92 13.49
N ILE A 4 6.33 29.25 14.60
CA ILE A 4 4.93 29.58 14.73
C ILE A 4 4.83 31.08 14.46
N ILE A 5 3.92 31.51 13.58
CA ILE A 5 3.53 32.93 13.48
C ILE A 5 2.07 33.02 13.91
N LEU A 6 1.87 33.62 15.09
CA LEU A 6 0.60 34.19 15.53
C LEU A 6 0.26 35.36 14.62
N ALA A 7 -0.95 35.37 14.06
CA ALA A 7 -1.56 36.58 13.52
C ALA A 7 -2.91 36.77 14.22
N THR A 8 -2.90 37.63 15.24
CA THR A 8 -4.09 38.28 15.80
C THR A 8 -4.68 39.19 14.74
N VAL A 9 -5.95 39.01 14.39
CA VAL A 9 -6.73 39.99 13.63
C VAL A 9 -7.97 40.31 14.42
N ALA A 10 -7.97 41.50 15.01
CA ALA A 10 -9.16 42.18 15.49
C ALA A 10 -9.82 42.89 14.30
N ALA A 11 -11.15 42.76 14.16
CA ALA A 11 -11.93 43.65 13.30
C ALA A 11 -13.26 43.98 13.97
N ALA A 12 -13.41 45.27 14.25
CA ALA A 12 -14.56 45.91 14.87
C ALA A 12 -15.77 45.93 13.93
N ILE A 13 -16.98 45.83 14.51
CA ILE A 13 -18.26 45.90 13.80
C ILE A 13 -18.78 47.34 13.89
N VAL A 14 -19.01 47.99 12.75
CA VAL A 14 -19.87 49.19 12.62
C VAL A 14 -20.79 48.97 11.42
N GLY A 15 -22.09 49.17 11.62
CA GLY A 15 -23.14 48.84 10.66
C GLY A 15 -23.62 49.99 9.77
N GLY A 16 -24.44 49.63 8.77
CA GLY A 16 -25.42 50.54 8.14
C GLY A 16 -25.44 50.61 6.60
N ASN A 17 -26.40 49.89 5.98
CA ASN A 17 -27.12 50.13 4.71
C ASN A 17 -26.37 50.35 3.37
N ALA A 18 -26.48 49.37 2.46
CA ALA A 18 -27.00 49.51 1.08
C ALA A 18 -26.85 48.19 0.30
N ALA A 19 -27.79 47.93 -0.61
CA ALA A 19 -27.90 46.72 -1.41
C ALA A 19 -26.71 46.48 -2.36
N ALA A 20 -26.15 45.27 -2.31
CA ALA A 20 -25.72 44.47 -3.47
C ALA A 20 -25.18 43.11 -2.96
N LEU A 21 -25.87 42.03 -3.33
CA LEU A 21 -25.34 40.68 -3.24
C LEU A 21 -24.06 40.59 -4.08
N VAL A 22 -22.92 40.36 -3.42
CA VAL A 22 -21.83 39.58 -4.01
C VAL A 22 -21.26 38.70 -2.89
N LEU A 23 -21.82 37.49 -2.80
CA LEU A 23 -21.23 36.40 -2.05
C LEU A 23 -19.99 35.93 -2.83
N LEU A 24 -18.81 36.48 -2.53
CA LEU A 24 -17.56 35.82 -2.91
C LEU A 24 -17.38 34.63 -1.95
N ALA A 25 -18.09 33.55 -2.22
CA ALA A 25 -17.76 32.26 -1.65
C ALA A 25 -16.44 31.84 -2.29
N VAL A 26 -15.33 32.02 -1.57
CA VAL A 26 -14.11 31.28 -1.86
C VAL A 26 -14.49 29.82 -1.61
N GLN A 27 -14.76 29.08 -2.67
CA GLN A 27 -14.84 27.64 -2.61
C GLN A 27 -13.39 27.17 -2.48
N ASP A 28 -12.91 27.14 -1.24
CA ASP A 28 -11.78 26.30 -0.88
C ASP A 28 -12.22 24.88 -1.23
N ALA A 29 -11.82 24.42 -2.42
CA ALA A 29 -12.03 23.06 -2.87
C ALA A 29 -11.16 22.19 -1.96
N GLY A 30 -11.69 21.90 -0.78
CA GLY A 30 -11.13 20.93 0.14
C GLY A 30 -10.96 19.63 -0.63
N ALA A 31 -9.73 19.33 -0.99
CA ALA A 31 -9.34 18.01 -1.44
C ALA A 31 -9.58 17.08 -0.24
N THR A 32 -10.79 16.51 -0.15
CA THR A 32 -11.04 15.36 0.70
C THR A 32 -10.00 14.32 0.33
N PRO A 33 -9.21 13.78 1.27
CA PRO A 33 -8.31 12.68 0.96
C PRO A 33 -9.18 11.55 0.42
N ALA A 34 -9.09 11.30 -0.89
CA ALA A 34 -9.79 10.21 -1.50
C ALA A 34 -9.19 8.92 -0.93
N THR A 35 -10.00 8.14 -0.23
CA THR A 35 -9.62 6.77 0.12
C THR A 35 -9.26 6.07 -1.18
N PRO A 36 -8.07 5.45 -1.30
CA PRO A 36 -7.73 4.68 -2.48
C PRO A 36 -8.85 3.70 -2.79
N ALA A 37 -9.35 3.71 -4.02
CA ALA A 37 -10.33 2.72 -4.43
C ALA A 37 -9.73 1.33 -4.24
N ALA A 38 -10.51 0.41 -3.66
CA ALA A 38 -10.06 -0.96 -3.46
C ALA A 38 -9.69 -1.61 -4.80
N SER A 39 -8.64 -2.43 -4.81
CA SER A 39 -8.19 -3.10 -6.03
C SER A 39 -9.27 -4.01 -6.61
N LYS A 40 -9.29 -4.16 -7.93
CA LYS A 40 -10.16 -5.12 -8.63
C LYS A 40 -9.53 -6.51 -8.80
N LEU A 41 -8.39 -6.78 -8.16
CA LEU A 41 -7.77 -8.11 -8.14
C LEU A 41 -8.60 -9.17 -7.39
N GLY A 42 -9.63 -8.78 -6.65
CA GLY A 42 -10.48 -9.71 -5.90
C GLY A 42 -9.80 -10.25 -4.65
N ASP A 43 -10.16 -11.46 -4.25
CA ASP A 43 -9.67 -12.05 -3.00
C ASP A 43 -8.21 -12.54 -3.14
N LEU A 44 -7.31 -11.96 -2.35
CA LEU A 44 -5.90 -12.35 -2.27
C LEU A 44 -5.58 -13.17 -1.02
N SER A 45 -6.58 -13.59 -0.23
CA SER A 45 -6.41 -14.24 1.08
C SER A 45 -5.53 -15.48 1.02
N LYS A 46 -5.62 -16.29 -0.06
CA LYS A 46 -4.75 -17.45 -0.27
C LYS A 46 -3.28 -17.04 -0.38
N PHE A 47 -2.97 -16.01 -1.15
CA PHE A 47 -1.59 -15.51 -1.32
C PHE A 47 -1.08 -14.90 -0.02
N ARG A 48 -1.93 -14.11 0.65
CA ARG A 48 -1.63 -13.52 1.96
C ARG A 48 -1.23 -14.57 2.99
N ALA A 49 -1.97 -15.68 3.08
CA ALA A 49 -1.67 -16.77 3.99
C ALA A 49 -0.26 -17.34 3.76
N ILE A 50 0.11 -17.58 2.49
CA ILE A 50 1.45 -18.04 2.14
C ILE A 50 2.51 -17.02 2.57
N VAL A 51 2.30 -15.73 2.30
CA VAL A 51 3.26 -14.67 2.68
C VAL A 51 3.42 -14.56 4.19
N VAL A 52 2.35 -14.70 4.97
CA VAL A 52 2.42 -14.75 6.44
C VAL A 52 3.26 -15.94 6.92
N GLU A 53 3.13 -17.10 6.28
CA GLU A 53 3.95 -18.27 6.61
C GLU A 53 5.44 -18.05 6.25
N VAL A 54 5.72 -17.46 5.07
CA VAL A 54 7.08 -17.06 4.67
C VAL A 54 7.66 -16.07 5.67
N LYS A 55 6.89 -15.08 6.09
CA LYS A 55 7.30 -14.09 7.10
C LYS A 55 7.66 -14.77 8.41
N ALA A 56 6.79 -15.66 8.90
CA ALA A 56 7.04 -16.38 10.15
C ALA A 56 8.31 -17.24 10.09
N LEU A 57 8.68 -17.76 8.91
CA LEU A 57 9.94 -18.48 8.66
C LEU A 57 11.15 -17.53 8.66
N ALA A 58 11.06 -16.39 7.99
CA ALA A 58 12.12 -15.39 7.94
C ALA A 58 12.38 -14.70 9.29
N ASP A 59 11.33 -14.51 10.10
CA ASP A 59 11.41 -13.91 11.44
C ASP A 59 12.15 -14.81 12.45
N ARG A 60 12.19 -16.13 12.20
CA ARG A 60 12.96 -17.10 13.00
C ARG A 60 14.29 -17.52 12.37
N ASP A 61 14.76 -16.74 11.38
CA ASP A 61 15.98 -16.99 10.60
C ASP A 61 16.02 -18.34 9.84
N ASP A 62 14.87 -18.98 9.62
CA ASP A 62 14.75 -20.22 8.84
C ASP A 62 14.61 -19.92 7.35
N LEU A 63 15.68 -19.34 6.79
CA LEU A 63 15.74 -18.91 5.39
C LEU A 63 15.62 -20.06 4.37
N PRO A 64 16.15 -21.28 4.62
CA PRO A 64 15.95 -22.41 3.71
C PRO A 64 14.47 -22.79 3.56
N ALA A 65 13.72 -22.85 4.67
CA ALA A 65 12.30 -23.15 4.59
C ALA A 65 11.47 -21.95 4.10
N ALA A 66 11.86 -20.71 4.40
CA ALA A 66 11.27 -19.51 3.77
C ALA A 66 11.43 -19.55 2.23
N LYS A 67 12.62 -19.93 1.74
CA LYS A 67 12.91 -20.09 0.31
C LYS A 67 12.06 -21.19 -0.34
N ALA A 68 11.80 -22.29 0.36
CA ALA A 68 10.88 -23.31 -0.12
C ALA A 68 9.45 -22.77 -0.19
N ARG A 69 8.99 -22.05 0.84
CA ARG A 69 7.61 -21.58 0.93
C ARG A 69 7.29 -20.43 -0.03
N ILE A 70 8.24 -19.53 -0.31
CA ILE A 70 8.04 -18.47 -1.31
C ILE A 70 7.91 -19.04 -2.73
N LYS A 71 8.47 -20.24 -3.00
CA LYS A 71 8.24 -20.94 -4.28
C LYS A 71 6.78 -21.38 -4.44
N ASP A 72 6.12 -21.79 -3.36
CA ASP A 72 4.70 -22.13 -3.43
C ASP A 72 3.82 -20.89 -3.71
N LEU A 73 4.27 -19.71 -3.24
CA LEU A 73 3.62 -18.44 -3.58
C LEU A 73 3.74 -18.17 -5.08
N GLU A 74 4.95 -18.23 -5.64
CA GLU A 74 5.23 -18.05 -7.07
C GLU A 74 4.32 -18.96 -7.92
N LEU A 75 4.32 -20.27 -7.65
CA LEU A 75 3.48 -21.21 -8.39
C LEU A 75 1.97 -20.91 -8.25
N SER A 76 1.53 -20.48 -7.06
CA SER A 76 0.14 -20.12 -6.85
C SER A 76 -0.25 -18.84 -7.60
N TRP A 77 0.64 -17.85 -7.63
CA TRP A 77 0.45 -16.55 -8.29
C TRP A 77 0.41 -16.71 -9.81
N ASP A 78 1.39 -17.42 -10.38
CA ASP A 78 1.45 -17.74 -11.81
C ASP A 78 0.20 -18.50 -12.27
N GLY A 79 -0.23 -19.48 -11.46
CA GLY A 79 -1.44 -20.25 -11.74
C GLY A 79 -2.73 -19.41 -11.73
N ALA A 80 -2.72 -18.23 -11.12
CA ALA A 80 -3.85 -17.31 -11.07
C ALA A 80 -3.74 -16.15 -12.07
N GLU A 81 -2.62 -15.98 -12.77
CA GLU A 81 -2.35 -14.81 -13.64
C GLU A 81 -3.48 -14.56 -14.64
N ALA A 82 -3.90 -15.60 -15.37
CA ALA A 82 -4.93 -15.49 -16.41
C ALA A 82 -6.26 -14.96 -15.87
N GLY A 83 -6.57 -15.21 -14.60
CA GLY A 83 -7.78 -14.71 -13.94
C GLY A 83 -7.60 -13.33 -13.30
N LEU A 84 -6.41 -12.99 -12.83
CA LEU A 84 -6.13 -11.74 -12.11
C LEU A 84 -5.78 -10.58 -13.04
N ARG A 85 -4.87 -10.81 -14.00
CA ARG A 85 -4.29 -9.77 -14.84
C ARG A 85 -5.31 -8.98 -15.66
N PRO A 86 -6.34 -9.59 -16.30
CA PRO A 86 -7.35 -8.83 -17.03
C PRO A 86 -8.26 -7.97 -16.14
N ARG A 87 -8.34 -8.26 -14.84
CA ARG A 87 -9.23 -7.55 -13.91
C ARG A 87 -8.63 -6.24 -13.41
N ALA A 88 -7.32 -6.21 -13.23
CA ALA A 88 -6.58 -5.03 -12.78
C ALA A 88 -5.09 -5.14 -13.15
N ALA A 89 -4.72 -4.93 -14.41
CA ALA A 89 -3.34 -5.11 -14.88
C ALA A 89 -2.31 -4.26 -14.11
N VAL A 90 -2.66 -3.01 -13.76
CA VAL A 90 -1.76 -2.13 -13.01
C VAL A 90 -1.53 -2.65 -11.59
N ASP A 91 -2.59 -3.00 -10.87
CA ASP A 91 -2.47 -3.54 -9.51
C ASP A 91 -1.79 -4.90 -9.52
N TRP A 92 -2.08 -5.73 -10.52
CA TRP A 92 -1.41 -7.02 -10.74
C TRP A 92 0.09 -6.83 -10.81
N HIS A 93 0.58 -5.91 -11.65
CA HIS A 93 2.01 -5.61 -11.75
C HIS A 93 2.63 -5.10 -10.44
N VAL A 94 1.87 -4.41 -9.58
CA VAL A 94 2.37 -3.95 -8.28
C VAL A 94 2.60 -5.14 -7.34
N VAL A 95 1.68 -6.10 -7.30
CA VAL A 95 1.83 -7.31 -6.48
C VAL A 95 2.92 -8.22 -7.07
N ASP A 96 2.91 -8.42 -8.38
CA ASP A 96 3.88 -9.22 -9.13
C ASP A 96 5.33 -8.77 -8.86
N LYS A 97 5.59 -7.47 -8.99
CA LYS A 97 6.90 -6.90 -8.68
C LYS A 97 7.31 -7.06 -7.21
N ALA A 98 6.36 -7.04 -6.29
CA ALA A 98 6.64 -7.28 -4.87
C ALA A 98 6.98 -8.75 -4.60
N ILE A 99 6.33 -9.69 -5.32
CA ILE A 99 6.66 -11.11 -5.28
C ILE A 99 8.07 -11.34 -5.82
N ASP A 100 8.41 -10.74 -6.97
CA ASP A 100 9.76 -10.80 -7.54
C ASP A 100 10.83 -10.32 -6.55
N GLY A 101 10.61 -9.18 -5.88
CA GLY A 101 11.54 -8.66 -4.89
C GLY A 101 11.76 -9.60 -3.69
N ALA A 102 10.70 -10.28 -3.22
CA ALA A 102 10.82 -11.26 -2.15
C ALA A 102 11.50 -12.56 -2.62
N LEU A 103 11.21 -13.01 -3.85
CA LEU A 103 11.87 -14.16 -4.47
C LEU A 103 13.37 -13.92 -4.63
N ASP A 104 13.76 -12.75 -5.16
CA ASP A 104 15.16 -12.37 -5.34
C ASP A 104 15.93 -12.36 -4.02
N ALA A 105 15.36 -11.74 -2.98
CA ALA A 105 15.98 -11.67 -1.66
C ALA A 105 16.20 -13.07 -1.06
N LEU A 106 15.18 -13.93 -1.07
CA LEU A 106 15.24 -15.29 -0.51
C LEU A 106 16.08 -16.26 -1.36
N ARG A 107 16.26 -15.98 -2.65
CA ARG A 107 17.04 -16.82 -3.58
C ARG A 107 18.51 -16.43 -3.68
N ALA A 108 18.89 -15.25 -3.17
CA ALA A 108 20.29 -14.81 -3.08
C ALA A 108 21.20 -15.88 -2.41
N SER A 109 22.50 -15.82 -2.71
CA SER A 109 23.47 -16.82 -2.27
C SER A 109 24.73 -16.17 -1.67
N PRO A 110 24.91 -16.21 -0.33
CA PRO A 110 23.89 -16.59 0.67
C PRO A 110 22.79 -15.53 0.78
N PRO A 111 21.57 -15.91 1.21
CA PRO A 111 20.52 -14.94 1.48
C PRO A 111 20.87 -14.13 2.73
N ASP A 112 20.72 -12.80 2.66
CA ASP A 112 20.90 -11.91 3.81
C ASP A 112 19.62 -11.85 4.66
N PRO A 113 19.65 -12.22 5.96
CA PRO A 113 18.44 -12.31 6.79
C PRO A 113 17.66 -11.00 6.91
N VAL A 114 18.37 -9.87 7.02
CA VAL A 114 17.73 -8.55 7.17
C VAL A 114 17.02 -8.14 5.89
N THR A 115 17.67 -8.33 4.74
CA THR A 115 17.09 -8.06 3.43
C THR A 115 15.90 -8.97 3.14
N CYS A 116 15.98 -10.24 3.51
CA CYS A 116 14.86 -11.19 3.36
C CYS A 116 13.63 -10.76 4.16
N ARG A 117 13.80 -10.44 5.45
CA ARG A 117 12.67 -9.97 6.28
C ARG A 117 12.04 -8.71 5.74
N ARG A 118 12.86 -7.72 5.34
CA ARG A 118 12.36 -6.47 4.75
C ARG A 118 11.55 -6.74 3.47
N ALA A 119 12.07 -7.56 2.57
CA ALA A 119 11.39 -7.86 1.31
C ALA A 119 10.04 -8.58 1.53
N VAL A 120 9.98 -9.51 2.50
CA VAL A 120 8.74 -10.21 2.85
C VAL A 120 7.74 -9.28 3.54
N ASP A 121 8.20 -8.37 4.41
CA ASP A 121 7.34 -7.35 5.03
C ASP A 121 6.76 -6.38 3.98
N GLU A 122 7.58 -5.96 3.02
CA GLU A 122 7.14 -5.13 1.89
C GLU A 122 6.08 -5.85 1.03
N LEU A 123 6.30 -7.12 0.71
CA LEU A 123 5.33 -7.95 0.00
C LEU A 123 4.02 -8.08 0.77
N LEU A 124 4.06 -8.36 2.08
CA LEU A 124 2.86 -8.48 2.90
C LEU A 124 2.08 -7.16 2.92
N ALA A 125 2.77 -6.02 3.07
CA ALA A 125 2.13 -4.71 3.04
C ALA A 125 1.48 -4.39 1.68
N VAL A 126 2.08 -4.84 0.57
CA VAL A 126 1.49 -4.70 -0.77
C VAL A 126 0.24 -5.57 -0.90
N ILE A 127 0.27 -6.83 -0.48
CA ILE A 127 -0.92 -7.70 -0.50
C ILE A 127 -2.04 -7.10 0.36
N ASP A 128 -1.74 -6.63 1.56
CA ASP A 128 -2.73 -6.06 2.48
C ASP A 128 -3.37 -4.78 1.93
N ARG A 129 -2.63 -3.98 1.15
CA ARG A 129 -3.18 -2.80 0.46
C ARG A 129 -4.11 -3.17 -0.69
N MET A 130 -3.83 -4.28 -1.39
CA MET A 130 -4.59 -4.71 -2.56
C MET A 130 -5.76 -5.64 -2.20
N GLN A 131 -5.77 -6.18 -0.99
CA GLN A 131 -6.85 -7.02 -0.48
C GLN A 131 -8.15 -6.21 -0.40
N VAL A 132 -9.21 -6.75 -0.97
CA VAL A 132 -10.58 -6.27 -0.70
C VAL A 132 -11.02 -6.81 0.66
N ALA A 133 -11.61 -5.92 1.47
CA ALA A 133 -12.17 -6.27 2.78
C ALA A 133 -13.37 -7.22 2.67
#